data_AF-A0A6I6CJ59-F1
#
_entry.id   AF-A0A6I6CJ59-F1
#
_cell.length_a   1.000
_cell.length_b   1.000
_cell.length_c   1.000
_cell.angle_alpha   90.00
_cell.angle_beta   90.00
_cell.angle_gamma   90.00
#
_symmetry.space_group_name_H-M   'P 1'
#
loop_
_entity.id
_entity.type
_entity.pdbx_description
1 polymer ?
#
loop_
_entity_poly.entity_id
_entity_poly.type
_entity_poly.pdbx_seq_one_letter_code
_entity_poly.pdbx_strand_id
1 'polypeptide(L)'
;MGTTRRRSKGGILFAKRRREALQEALIHGPVGNMYTKRFLKSKHVNMVSEGDFLARIRCLCAATYALPFQLIFVFYFIYARVAVQIEANKSFIVPSEDNYLFRDQVNLLNIFVALQLYHILLLSITMIVMLNQTLGIGTIIFTTIYNFLFIAEALLYGSFLFVLDWVGILKKFKDISYVWEMVKTQWLWIVGIYLLLRSFRPLIGIFKDVNMWNREWIRIDRYRKTEDKENAFVFKTWVTPGEIKARREMIAAGWFAIILASVFEITDVFLNTHYELTKYIILIFGYIVFLGAYVVPYNKYSLIFFWVNQTFLLGLLIYALTLIQNNAWQQYNWYMYFYGLLLIPWVLSLKASIRYTWTIKDAQEIKAVVLNMFDNKDDFEKFLEKREEDRKLEPTSV
;
A
#
# COMPACT_ATOMS: atom_id res chain seq x y z
N MET A 1 32.85 15.11 -25.23
CA MET A 1 31.44 15.54 -25.13
C MET A 1 30.71 14.62 -24.17
N GLY A 2 30.59 15.02 -22.91
CA GLY A 2 29.99 14.19 -21.88
C GLY A 2 29.35 15.08 -20.83
N THR A 3 28.05 15.29 -20.94
CA THR A 3 27.22 15.86 -19.87
C THR A 3 25.76 15.70 -20.28
N THR A 4 25.06 14.73 -19.67
CA THR A 4 23.64 14.84 -19.25
C THR A 4 23.12 13.48 -18.76
N ARG A 5 23.34 13.16 -17.48
CA ARG A 5 22.50 12.19 -16.74
C ARG A 5 22.76 12.28 -15.22
N ARG A 6 22.52 13.46 -14.64
CA ARG A 6 22.51 13.67 -13.17
C ARG A 6 21.40 14.66 -12.76
N ARG A 7 20.13 14.41 -13.09
CA ARG A 7 19.01 15.22 -12.54
C ARG A 7 17.82 14.44 -11.95
N SER A 8 17.65 13.13 -12.19
CA SER A 8 16.48 12.41 -11.62
C SER A 8 16.71 11.73 -10.26
N LYS A 9 17.96 11.57 -9.79
CA LYS A 9 18.24 11.00 -8.46
C LYS A 9 17.99 11.99 -7.31
N GLY A 10 18.06 13.30 -7.57
CA GLY A 10 17.89 14.35 -6.55
C GLY A 10 16.48 14.41 -5.98
N GLY A 11 15.44 14.41 -6.82
CA GLY A 11 14.05 14.54 -6.37
C GLY A 11 13.55 13.36 -5.53
N ILE A 12 13.98 12.13 -5.84
CA ILE A 12 13.61 10.93 -5.08
C ILE A 12 14.34 10.91 -3.73
N LEU A 13 15.61 11.32 -3.69
CA LEU A 13 16.38 11.43 -2.45
C LEU A 13 15.83 12.53 -1.54
N PHE A 14 15.41 13.66 -2.12
CA PHE A 14 14.81 14.78 -1.40
C PHE A 14 13.44 14.42 -0.83
N ALA A 15 12.58 13.76 -1.61
CA ALA A 15 11.28 13.28 -1.14
C ALA A 15 11.44 12.20 -0.04
N LYS A 16 12.45 11.32 -0.16
CA LYS A 16 12.77 10.31 0.86
C LYS A 16 13.28 10.95 2.15
N ARG A 17 14.26 11.87 2.08
CA ARG A 17 14.76 12.65 3.22
C ARG A 17 13.66 13.47 3.89
N ARG A 18 12.80 14.12 3.11
CA ARG A 18 11.67 14.89 3.66
C ARG A 18 10.66 13.99 4.38
N ARG A 19 10.46 12.76 3.93
CA ARG A 19 9.57 11.78 4.58
C ARG A 19 10.18 11.20 5.86
N GLU A 20 11.48 10.91 5.84
CA GLU A 20 12.26 10.49 7.02
C GLU A 20 12.29 11.60 8.07
N ALA A 21 12.57 12.85 7.66
CA ALA A 21 12.52 14.04 8.51
C ALA A 21 11.12 14.31 9.09
N LEU A 22 10.05 14.07 8.33
CA LEU A 22 8.68 14.24 8.83
C LEU A 22 8.29 13.13 9.82
N GLN A 23 8.75 11.90 9.61
CA GLN A 23 8.55 10.80 10.57
C GLN A 23 9.35 11.03 11.86
N GLU A 24 10.57 11.55 11.76
CA GLU A 24 11.36 11.97 12.93
C GLU A 24 10.73 13.16 13.64
N ALA A 25 10.25 14.17 12.92
CA ALA A 25 9.53 15.30 13.50
C ALA A 25 8.26 14.88 14.26
N LEU A 26 7.56 13.83 13.81
CA LEU A 26 6.40 13.27 14.50
C LEU A 26 6.77 12.57 15.82
N ILE A 27 7.89 11.84 15.84
CA ILE A 27 8.44 11.17 17.04
C ILE A 27 8.94 12.20 18.06
N HIS A 28 9.51 13.31 17.58
CA HIS A 28 10.07 14.37 18.40
C HIS A 28 9.09 15.51 18.72
N GLY A 29 7.83 15.39 18.25
CA GLY A 29 6.75 16.31 18.54
C GLY A 29 6.11 16.07 19.92
N PRO A 30 5.14 16.90 20.32
CA PRO A 30 4.49 16.79 21.63
C PRO A 30 3.80 15.44 21.84
N VAL A 31 3.19 14.87 20.80
CA VAL A 31 2.54 13.56 20.84
C VAL A 31 3.57 12.43 21.01
N GLY A 32 4.68 12.47 20.28
CA GLY A 32 5.76 11.49 20.42
C GLY A 32 6.45 11.54 21.79
N ASN A 33 6.65 12.74 22.34
CA ASN A 33 7.16 12.94 23.71
C ASN A 33 6.19 12.39 24.77
N MET A 34 4.89 12.58 24.58
CA MET A 34 3.86 12.01 25.46
C MET A 34 3.92 10.48 25.48
N TYR A 35 4.02 9.82 24.32
CA TYR A 35 4.15 8.36 24.25
C TYR A 35 5.48 7.86 24.79
N THR A 36 6.58 8.58 24.54
CA THR A 36 7.90 8.26 25.12
C THR A 36 7.84 8.26 26.64
N LYS A 37 7.30 9.33 27.25
CA LYS A 37 7.10 9.42 28.71
C LYS A 37 6.21 8.30 29.24
N ARG A 38 5.16 7.92 28.49
CA ARG A 38 4.28 6.81 28.86
C ARG A 38 5.03 5.48 28.86
N PHE A 39 5.86 5.21 27.85
CA PHE A 39 6.63 3.96 27.79
C PHE A 39 7.71 3.86 28.87
N LEU A 40 8.39 4.96 29.21
CA LEU A 40 9.36 5.01 30.32
C LEU A 40 8.73 4.67 31.68
N LYS A 41 7.46 5.05 31.86
CA LYS A 41 6.67 4.80 33.07
C LYS A 41 5.85 3.50 33.01
N SER A 42 5.78 2.84 31.86
CA SER A 42 4.91 1.67 31.68
C SER A 42 5.50 0.44 32.37
N LYS A 43 4.68 -0.27 33.14
CA LYS A 43 4.99 -1.61 33.66
C LYS A 43 4.46 -2.74 32.76
N HIS A 44 3.64 -2.40 31.76
CA HIS A 44 2.91 -3.37 30.94
C HIS A 44 3.65 -3.75 29.66
N VAL A 45 4.58 -2.92 29.19
CA VAL A 45 5.32 -3.15 27.95
C VAL A 45 6.81 -3.06 28.23
N ASN A 46 7.52 -4.16 27.97
CA ASN A 46 8.98 -4.19 28.00
C ASN A 46 9.51 -3.88 26.61
N MET A 47 10.25 -2.77 26.47
CA MET A 47 10.95 -2.43 25.24
C MET A 47 12.18 -3.32 25.11
N VAL A 48 12.26 -4.08 24.01
CA VAL A 48 13.34 -5.06 23.83
C VAL A 48 14.46 -4.51 22.94
N SER A 49 14.19 -3.49 22.14
CA SER A 49 15.21 -2.81 21.32
C SER A 49 14.77 -1.41 20.90
N GLU A 50 15.73 -0.63 20.37
CA GLU A 50 15.43 0.69 19.77
C GLU A 50 14.46 0.56 18.58
N GLY A 51 14.59 -0.50 17.78
CA GLY A 51 13.73 -0.78 16.64
C GLY A 51 12.27 -1.03 17.06
N ASP A 52 12.07 -1.74 18.17
CA ASP A 52 10.75 -1.96 18.79
C ASP A 52 10.12 -0.63 19.24
N PHE A 53 10.89 0.16 19.97
CA PHE A 53 10.46 1.46 20.48
C PHE A 53 10.09 2.44 19.35
N LEU A 54 10.97 2.60 18.35
CA LEU A 54 10.74 3.48 17.21
C LEU A 54 9.53 3.05 16.36
N ALA A 55 9.35 1.75 16.12
CA ALA A 55 8.20 1.23 15.37
C ALA A 55 6.88 1.58 16.08
N ARG A 56 6.82 1.37 17.40
CA ARG A 56 5.63 1.66 18.20
C ARG A 56 5.30 3.14 18.21
N ILE A 57 6.27 4.02 18.47
CA ILE A 57 6.00 5.46 18.51
C ILE A 57 5.55 5.96 17.15
N ARG A 58 6.16 5.49 16.04
CA ARG A 58 5.71 5.85 14.69
C ARG A 58 4.28 5.41 14.43
N CYS A 59 3.92 4.16 14.74
CA CYS A 59 2.55 3.67 14.66
C CYS A 59 1.57 4.51 15.48
N LEU A 60 1.92 4.79 16.74
CA LEU A 60 1.05 5.52 17.66
C LEU A 60 0.86 6.97 17.24
N CYS A 61 1.94 7.67 16.87
CA CYS A 61 1.83 9.03 16.37
C CYS A 61 1.00 9.08 15.08
N ALA A 62 1.29 8.19 14.11
CA ALA A 62 0.55 8.13 12.86
C ALA A 62 -0.95 7.87 13.08
N ALA A 63 -1.30 6.94 13.98
CA ALA A 63 -2.69 6.65 14.31
C ALA A 63 -3.38 7.82 15.02
N THR A 64 -2.74 8.44 16.01
CA THR A 64 -3.29 9.58 16.76
C THR A 64 -3.54 10.78 15.87
N TYR A 65 -2.63 11.08 14.94
CA TYR A 65 -2.85 12.16 13.98
C TYR A 65 -3.90 11.79 12.92
N ALA A 66 -4.03 10.52 12.53
CA ALA A 66 -4.98 10.09 11.51
C ALA A 66 -6.43 10.02 12.02
N LEU A 67 -6.66 9.57 13.25
CA LEU A 67 -7.99 9.32 13.81
C LEU A 67 -8.96 10.52 13.70
N PRO A 68 -8.57 11.76 14.05
CA PRO A 68 -9.44 12.92 13.89
C PRO A 68 -9.87 13.15 12.45
N PHE A 69 -8.97 12.96 11.48
CA PHE A 69 -9.31 13.08 10.06
C PHE A 69 -10.24 11.97 9.59
N GLN A 70 -10.06 10.74 10.08
CA GLN A 70 -10.99 9.65 9.77
C GLN A 70 -12.40 9.95 10.31
N LEU A 71 -12.51 10.52 11.52
CA LEU A 71 -13.79 10.95 12.08
C LEU A 71 -14.44 12.06 11.23
N ILE A 72 -13.66 13.05 10.80
CA ILE A 72 -14.16 14.10 9.87
C ILE A 72 -14.68 13.47 8.58
N PHE A 73 -13.98 12.48 8.03
CA PHE A 73 -14.44 11.77 6.84
C PHE A 73 -15.73 10.99 7.09
N VAL A 74 -15.88 10.30 8.23
CA VAL A 74 -17.16 9.65 8.61
C VAL A 74 -18.31 10.66 8.58
N PHE A 75 -18.15 11.81 9.25
CA PHE A 75 -19.18 12.84 9.26
C PHE A 75 -19.49 13.38 7.86
N TYR A 76 -18.46 13.57 7.02
CA TYR A 76 -18.65 13.96 5.64
C TYR A 76 -19.46 12.93 4.83
N PHE A 77 -19.14 11.64 4.92
CA PHE A 77 -19.87 10.61 4.16
C PHE A 77 -21.31 10.44 4.67
N ILE A 78 -21.55 10.55 5.98
CA ILE A 78 -22.91 10.57 6.54
C ILE A 78 -23.67 11.78 6.01
N TYR A 79 -23.07 12.97 6.06
CA TYR A 79 -23.67 14.19 5.51
C TYR A 79 -24.01 14.04 4.03
N ALA A 80 -23.05 13.59 3.21
CA ALA A 80 -23.25 13.39 1.78
C ALA A 80 -24.38 12.39 1.52
N ARG A 81 -24.42 11.28 2.27
CA ARG A 81 -25.49 10.28 2.18
C ARG A 81 -26.85 10.85 2.52
N VAL A 82 -26.95 11.66 3.58
CA VAL A 82 -28.20 12.32 3.98
C VAL A 82 -28.63 13.36 2.93
N ALA A 83 -27.70 14.15 2.41
CA ALA A 83 -27.99 15.14 1.37
C ALA A 83 -28.53 14.49 0.09
N VAL A 84 -27.87 13.41 -0.38
CA VAL A 84 -28.33 12.62 -1.54
C VAL A 84 -29.71 11.99 -1.27
N GLN A 85 -29.95 11.49 -0.06
CA GLN A 85 -31.26 10.92 0.29
C GLN A 85 -32.37 11.98 0.34
N ILE A 86 -32.08 13.17 0.86
CA ILE A 86 -33.05 14.28 0.88
C ILE A 86 -33.40 14.69 -0.56
N GLU A 87 -32.41 14.75 -1.46
CA GLU A 87 -32.64 15.08 -2.86
C GLU A 87 -33.45 13.99 -3.58
N ALA A 88 -33.13 12.72 -3.33
CA ALA A 88 -33.90 11.57 -3.81
C ALA A 88 -35.38 11.59 -3.37
N ASN A 89 -35.63 12.10 -2.16
CA ASN A 89 -36.98 12.24 -1.61
C ASN A 89 -37.70 13.51 -2.10
N LYS A 90 -37.00 14.48 -2.70
CA LYS A 90 -37.60 15.66 -3.35
C LYS A 90 -37.91 15.42 -4.81
N SER A 91 -37.26 14.46 -5.44
CA SER A 91 -37.43 14.10 -6.85
C SER A 91 -38.74 13.37 -7.20
N PHE A 92 -39.81 13.53 -6.42
CA PHE A 92 -41.16 13.04 -6.78
C PHE A 92 -41.73 13.70 -8.06
N ILE A 93 -41.03 14.67 -8.65
CA ILE A 93 -41.37 15.36 -9.91
C ILE A 93 -40.40 14.97 -11.05
N VAL A 94 -39.37 14.16 -10.77
CA VAL A 94 -38.34 13.76 -11.75
C VAL A 94 -38.73 12.43 -12.42
N PRO A 95 -38.47 12.22 -13.72
CA PRO A 95 -38.77 10.98 -14.42
C PRO A 95 -38.22 9.74 -13.67
N SER A 96 -38.97 8.63 -13.70
CA SER A 96 -38.63 7.36 -13.02
C SER A 96 -37.23 6.81 -13.36
N GLU A 97 -36.64 7.29 -14.45
CA GLU A 97 -35.32 6.90 -14.95
C GLU A 97 -34.14 7.52 -14.19
N ASP A 98 -34.33 8.51 -13.31
CA ASP A 98 -33.21 9.07 -12.50
C ASP A 98 -33.25 8.59 -11.04
N ASN A 99 -34.38 8.06 -10.58
CA ASN A 99 -34.60 7.72 -9.17
C ASN A 99 -33.74 6.53 -8.70
N TYR A 100 -33.32 5.65 -9.61
CA TYR A 100 -32.42 4.54 -9.27
C TYR A 100 -30.96 5.00 -9.05
N LEU A 101 -30.51 6.10 -9.68
CA LEU A 101 -29.14 6.61 -9.53
C LEU A 101 -28.88 7.09 -8.10
N PHE A 102 -29.86 7.78 -7.52
CA PHE A 102 -29.80 8.20 -6.12
C PHE A 102 -29.73 7.00 -5.16
N ARG A 103 -30.43 5.90 -5.45
CA ARG A 103 -30.38 4.67 -4.64
C ARG A 103 -29.01 4.01 -4.68
N ASP A 104 -28.40 3.90 -5.86
CA ASP A 104 -27.06 3.34 -6.03
C ASP A 104 -25.99 4.21 -5.34
N GLN A 105 -26.16 5.53 -5.39
CA GLN A 105 -25.30 6.47 -4.66
C GLN A 105 -25.42 6.35 -3.16
N VAL A 106 -26.63 6.22 -2.63
CA VAL A 106 -26.85 5.97 -1.20
C VAL A 106 -26.17 4.66 -0.78
N ASN A 107 -26.28 3.60 -1.59
CA ASN A 107 -25.60 2.33 -1.32
C ASN A 107 -24.06 2.48 -1.31
N LEU A 108 -23.51 3.17 -2.32
CA LEU A 108 -22.07 3.45 -2.40
C LEU A 108 -21.58 4.26 -1.19
N LEU A 109 -22.31 5.32 -0.82
CA LEU A 109 -21.97 6.16 0.34
C LEU A 109 -22.09 5.39 1.66
N ASN A 110 -23.05 4.46 1.80
CA ASN A 110 -23.13 3.57 2.96
C ASN A 110 -21.89 2.65 3.04
N ILE A 111 -21.43 2.12 1.90
CA ILE A 111 -20.18 1.34 1.84
C ILE A 111 -18.99 2.22 2.26
N PHE A 112 -18.94 3.48 1.81
CA PHE A 112 -17.86 4.40 2.22
C PHE A 112 -17.88 4.68 3.72
N VAL A 113 -19.07 4.88 4.33
CA VAL A 113 -19.19 5.02 5.78
C VAL A 113 -18.66 3.76 6.49
N ALA A 114 -19.05 2.56 6.03
CA ALA A 114 -18.57 1.31 6.61
C ALA A 114 -17.04 1.17 6.51
N LEU A 115 -16.45 1.53 5.37
CA LEU A 115 -14.99 1.54 5.20
C LEU A 115 -14.29 2.53 6.13
N GLN A 116 -14.85 3.73 6.35
CA GLN A 116 -14.26 4.69 7.29
C GLN A 116 -14.38 4.25 8.75
N LEU A 117 -15.51 3.66 9.15
CA LEU A 117 -15.65 3.07 10.48
C LEU A 117 -14.65 1.92 10.68
N TYR A 118 -14.45 1.10 9.65
CA TYR A 118 -13.42 0.08 9.62
C TYR A 118 -12.01 0.67 9.79
N HIS A 119 -11.66 1.79 9.12
CA HIS A 119 -10.38 2.47 9.33
C HIS A 119 -10.20 2.92 10.79
N ILE A 120 -11.22 3.52 11.40
CA ILE A 120 -11.18 3.94 12.81
C ILE A 120 -10.95 2.75 13.72
N LEU A 121 -11.67 1.64 13.48
CA LEU A 121 -11.50 0.40 14.24
C LEU A 121 -10.06 -0.13 14.10
N LEU A 122 -9.53 -0.23 12.88
CA LEU A 122 -8.19 -0.74 12.61
C LEU A 122 -7.10 0.13 13.26
N LEU A 123 -7.22 1.46 13.17
CA LEU A 123 -6.32 2.41 13.83
C LEU A 123 -6.38 2.26 15.35
N SER A 124 -7.59 2.14 15.91
CA SER A 124 -7.79 1.99 17.36
C SER A 124 -7.19 0.68 17.87
N ILE A 125 -7.44 -0.44 17.19
CA ILE A 125 -6.84 -1.74 17.52
C ILE A 125 -5.31 -1.64 17.45
N THR A 126 -4.76 -1.00 16.42
CA THR A 126 -3.32 -0.82 16.29
C THR A 126 -2.75 -0.05 17.48
N MET A 127 -3.42 1.03 17.91
CA MET A 127 -2.99 1.78 19.10
C MET A 127 -3.04 0.93 20.37
N ILE A 128 -4.12 0.19 20.58
CA ILE A 128 -4.27 -0.70 21.74
C ILE A 128 -3.15 -1.74 21.78
N VAL A 129 -2.87 -2.41 20.66
CA VAL A 129 -1.81 -3.42 20.56
C VAL A 129 -0.44 -2.80 20.82
N MET A 130 -0.13 -1.67 20.16
CA MET A 130 1.18 -1.02 20.29
C MET A 130 1.44 -0.46 21.70
N LEU A 131 0.39 -0.12 22.46
CA LEU A 131 0.49 0.38 23.83
C LEU A 131 0.57 -0.71 24.91
N ASN A 132 0.07 -1.92 24.63
CA ASN A 132 -0.15 -2.92 25.69
C ASN A 132 0.55 -4.25 25.44
N GLN A 133 0.96 -4.56 24.21
CA GLN A 133 1.54 -5.86 23.88
C GLN A 133 3.06 -5.81 23.87
N THR A 134 3.73 -6.60 24.71
CA THR A 134 5.18 -6.84 24.59
C THR A 134 5.49 -7.73 23.38
N LEU A 135 6.68 -7.59 22.80
CA LEU A 135 7.13 -8.43 21.69
C LEU A 135 7.03 -9.93 22.02
N GLY A 136 6.42 -10.71 21.14
CA GLY A 136 6.15 -12.14 21.36
C GLY A 136 5.47 -12.81 20.17
N ILE A 137 5.00 -14.05 20.34
CA ILE A 137 4.26 -14.79 19.29
C ILE A 137 3.02 -14.00 18.81
N GLY A 138 2.35 -13.29 19.74
CA GLY A 138 1.24 -12.41 19.40
C GLY A 138 1.59 -11.33 18.36
N THR A 139 2.86 -10.94 18.24
CA THR A 139 3.32 -9.97 17.23
C THR A 139 3.17 -10.53 15.82
N ILE A 140 3.47 -11.82 15.63
CA ILE A 140 3.32 -12.52 14.35
C ILE A 140 1.84 -12.63 14.00
N ILE A 141 1.01 -13.04 14.97
CA ILE A 141 -0.44 -13.20 14.78
C ILE A 141 -1.06 -11.86 14.38
N PHE A 142 -0.81 -10.80 15.16
CA PHE A 142 -1.32 -9.47 14.88
C PHE A 142 -0.87 -8.96 13.50
N THR A 143 0.42 -9.07 13.19
CA THR A 143 0.97 -8.60 11.91
C THR A 143 0.40 -9.37 10.73
N THR A 144 0.16 -10.68 10.88
CA THR A 144 -0.41 -11.51 9.82
C THR A 144 -1.85 -11.09 9.53
N ILE A 145 -2.67 -10.91 10.58
CA ILE A 145 -4.06 -10.43 10.45
C ILE A 145 -4.08 -9.02 9.85
N TYR A 146 -3.26 -8.11 10.37
CA TYR A 146 -3.15 -6.74 9.87
C TYR A 146 -2.75 -6.70 8.40
N ASN A 147 -1.76 -7.50 8.01
CA ASN A 147 -1.30 -7.58 6.62
C ASN A 147 -2.38 -8.13 5.69
N PHE A 148 -3.09 -9.18 6.11
CA PHE A 148 -4.21 -9.74 5.34
C PHE A 148 -5.28 -8.68 5.09
N LEU A 149 -5.71 -8.01 6.17
CA LEU A 149 -6.70 -6.95 6.13
C LEU A 149 -6.27 -5.78 5.22
N PHE A 150 -5.03 -5.30 5.37
CA PHE A 150 -4.48 -4.24 4.55
C PHE A 150 -4.39 -4.62 3.06
N ILE A 151 -3.97 -5.85 2.75
CA ILE A 151 -3.85 -6.35 1.36
C ILE A 151 -5.23 -6.52 0.73
N ALA A 152 -6.20 -7.07 1.46
CA ALA A 152 -7.57 -7.22 1.00
C ALA A 152 -8.20 -5.86 0.68
N GLU A 153 -7.99 -4.87 1.54
CA GLU A 153 -8.47 -3.52 1.30
C GLU A 153 -7.77 -2.86 0.11
N ALA A 154 -6.45 -3.02 -0.01
CA ALA A 154 -5.72 -2.53 -1.17
C ALA A 154 -6.27 -3.11 -2.48
N LEU A 155 -6.58 -4.42 -2.51
CA LEU A 155 -7.20 -5.05 -3.67
C LEU A 155 -8.60 -4.48 -3.98
N LEU A 156 -9.41 -4.18 -2.95
CA LEU A 156 -10.69 -3.52 -3.11
C LEU A 156 -10.54 -2.15 -3.79
N TYR A 157 -9.57 -1.33 -3.36
CA TYR A 157 -9.26 -0.06 -4.02
C TYR A 157 -8.71 -0.23 -5.43
N GLY A 158 -7.84 -1.22 -5.65
CA GLY A 158 -7.27 -1.52 -6.96
C GLY A 158 -8.31 -1.93 -7.99
N SER A 159 -9.40 -2.52 -7.52
CA SER A 159 -10.46 -3.12 -8.34
C SER A 159 -11.74 -2.31 -8.28
N PHE A 160 -11.65 -1.10 -7.72
CA PHE A 160 -12.80 -0.26 -7.44
C PHE A 160 -13.65 0.02 -8.69
N LEU A 161 -13.01 0.15 -9.87
CA LEU A 161 -13.71 0.33 -11.14
C LEU A 161 -14.51 -0.91 -11.55
N PHE A 162 -13.96 -2.11 -11.37
CA PHE A 162 -14.72 -3.35 -11.57
C PHE A 162 -15.87 -3.51 -10.57
N VAL A 163 -15.69 -3.04 -9.33
CA VAL A 163 -16.77 -3.01 -8.32
C VAL A 163 -17.87 -2.03 -8.74
N LEU A 164 -17.52 -0.84 -9.23
CA LEU A 164 -18.50 0.13 -9.76
C LEU A 164 -19.23 -0.40 -11.00
N ASP A 165 -18.54 -1.13 -11.88
CA ASP A 165 -19.17 -1.82 -13.01
C ASP A 165 -20.12 -2.92 -12.57
N TRP A 166 -19.71 -3.74 -11.59
CA TRP A 166 -20.51 -4.84 -11.06
C TRP A 166 -21.77 -4.37 -10.34
N VAL A 167 -21.69 -3.27 -9.58
CA VAL A 167 -22.85 -2.59 -8.98
C VAL A 167 -23.73 -1.92 -10.04
N GLY A 168 -23.29 -1.89 -11.30
CA GLY A 168 -24.04 -1.39 -12.43
C GLY A 168 -24.01 0.12 -12.56
N ILE A 169 -23.13 0.82 -11.84
CA ILE A 169 -22.99 2.28 -11.98
C ILE A 169 -22.34 2.60 -13.33
N LEU A 170 -21.30 1.85 -13.73
CA LEU A 170 -20.59 2.12 -14.98
C LEU A 170 -21.41 1.77 -16.23
N LYS A 171 -22.09 0.62 -16.26
CA LYS A 171 -22.91 0.17 -17.41
C LYS A 171 -24.09 1.07 -17.78
N LYS A 172 -24.40 2.05 -16.95
CA LYS A 172 -25.51 2.98 -17.14
C LYS A 172 -25.09 4.26 -17.86
N PHE A 173 -23.78 4.47 -18.07
CA PHE A 173 -23.29 5.55 -18.92
C PHE A 173 -23.37 5.12 -20.38
N LYS A 174 -24.30 5.73 -21.13
CA LYS A 174 -24.43 5.50 -22.57
C LYS A 174 -23.30 6.16 -23.35
N ASP A 175 -22.95 7.41 -22.99
CA ASP A 175 -21.99 8.25 -23.70
C ASP A 175 -21.22 9.19 -22.75
N ILE A 176 -20.15 9.81 -23.26
CA ILE A 176 -19.33 10.80 -22.53
C ILE A 176 -20.12 12.04 -22.08
N SER A 177 -21.21 12.39 -22.76
CA SER A 177 -22.10 13.50 -22.41
C SER A 177 -22.81 13.25 -21.06
N TYR A 178 -23.25 12.02 -20.79
CA TYR A 178 -23.85 11.61 -19.51
C TYR A 178 -22.87 11.71 -18.35
N VAL A 179 -21.57 11.46 -18.59
CA VAL A 179 -20.52 11.65 -17.58
C VAL A 179 -20.43 13.11 -17.17
N TRP A 180 -20.51 14.03 -18.13
CA TRP A 180 -20.42 15.47 -17.87
C TRP A 180 -21.65 15.99 -17.11
N GLU A 181 -22.83 15.50 -17.47
CA GLU A 181 -24.08 15.82 -16.78
C GLU A 181 -24.03 15.35 -15.32
N MET A 182 -23.56 14.12 -15.09
CA MET A 182 -23.39 13.56 -13.75
C MET A 182 -22.32 14.30 -12.92
N VAL A 183 -21.22 14.75 -13.54
CA VAL A 183 -20.24 15.61 -12.86
C VAL A 183 -20.88 16.93 -12.39
N LYS A 184 -21.86 17.46 -13.12
CA LYS A 184 -22.57 18.69 -12.71
C LYS A 184 -23.59 18.43 -11.61
N THR A 185 -24.37 17.37 -11.73
CA THR A 185 -25.53 17.11 -10.85
C THR A 185 -25.19 16.27 -9.62
N GLN A 186 -24.15 15.45 -9.68
CA GLN A 186 -23.87 14.38 -8.70
C GLN A 186 -22.37 14.32 -8.31
N TRP A 187 -21.66 15.45 -8.25
CA TRP A 187 -20.22 15.48 -7.95
C TRP A 187 -19.82 14.99 -6.54
N LEU A 188 -20.75 14.97 -5.58
CA LEU A 188 -20.46 14.66 -4.17
C LEU A 188 -19.84 13.27 -3.98
N TRP A 189 -20.29 12.25 -4.72
CA TRP A 189 -19.72 10.91 -4.60
C TRP A 189 -18.35 10.79 -5.28
N ILE A 190 -18.07 11.58 -6.33
CA ILE A 190 -16.75 11.66 -6.97
C ILE A 190 -15.72 12.24 -5.98
N VAL A 191 -16.09 13.32 -5.27
CA VAL A 191 -15.28 13.86 -4.17
C VAL A 191 -15.15 12.83 -3.05
N GLY A 192 -16.22 12.09 -2.76
CA GLY A 192 -16.21 10.96 -1.84
C GLY A 192 -15.16 9.89 -2.19
N ILE A 193 -15.06 9.48 -3.45
CA ILE A 193 -14.03 8.52 -3.91
C ILE A 193 -12.63 9.07 -3.69
N TYR A 194 -12.40 10.34 -4.03
CA TYR A 194 -11.11 10.98 -3.80
C TYR A 194 -10.74 11.00 -2.31
N LEU A 195 -11.68 11.34 -1.44
CA LEU A 195 -11.48 11.35 0.01
C LEU A 195 -11.23 9.94 0.56
N LEU A 196 -11.95 8.93 0.05
CA LEU A 196 -11.76 7.52 0.40
C LEU A 196 -10.36 7.01 0.02
N LEU A 197 -9.88 7.31 -1.19
CA LEU A 197 -8.51 6.98 -1.60
C LEU A 197 -7.46 7.69 -0.74
N ARG A 198 -7.75 8.91 -0.30
CA ARG A 198 -6.86 9.68 0.57
C ARG A 198 -6.85 9.14 2.01
N SER A 199 -7.99 8.65 2.51
CA SER A 199 -8.13 8.13 3.87
C SER A 199 -7.37 6.81 4.08
N PHE A 200 -7.05 6.07 3.02
CA PHE A 200 -6.20 4.87 3.08
C PHE A 200 -4.70 5.18 3.26
N ARG A 201 -4.24 6.40 2.95
CA ARG A 201 -2.80 6.75 3.00
C ARG A 201 -2.13 6.55 4.36
N PRO A 202 -2.74 6.90 5.51
CA PRO A 202 -2.15 6.67 6.82
C PRO A 202 -1.91 5.18 7.10
N LEU A 203 -2.79 4.29 6.64
CA LEU A 203 -2.66 2.84 6.80
C LEU A 203 -1.43 2.29 6.08
N ILE A 204 -1.04 2.87 4.93
CA ILE A 204 0.21 2.51 4.23
C ILE A 204 1.44 2.79 5.10
N GLY A 205 1.41 3.88 5.90
CA GLY A 205 2.49 4.21 6.84
C GLY A 205 2.56 3.18 7.96
N ILE A 206 1.43 2.97 8.64
CA ILE A 206 1.30 2.03 9.75
C ILE A 206 1.65 0.60 9.31
N PHE A 207 1.23 0.17 8.13
CA PHE A 207 1.60 -1.13 7.56
C PHE A 207 3.12 -1.34 7.54
N LYS A 208 3.91 -0.32 7.18
CA LYS A 208 5.37 -0.43 7.17
C LYS A 208 5.93 -0.57 8.58
N ASP A 209 5.41 0.22 9.51
CA ASP A 209 5.89 0.25 10.90
C ASP A 209 5.49 -1.04 11.66
N VAL A 210 4.29 -1.59 11.43
CA VAL A 210 3.86 -2.91 11.94
C VAL A 210 4.76 -4.03 11.39
N ASN A 211 5.09 -4.00 10.10
CA ASN A 211 6.01 -4.97 9.52
C ASN A 211 7.46 -4.80 10.01
N MET A 212 7.88 -3.57 10.34
CA MET A 212 9.17 -3.32 10.99
C MET A 212 9.19 -3.92 12.40
N TRP A 213 8.10 -3.73 13.15
CA TRP A 213 7.90 -4.32 14.48
C TRP A 213 7.98 -5.86 14.44
N ASN A 214 7.33 -6.51 13.47
CA ASN A 214 7.43 -7.96 13.29
C ASN A 214 8.83 -8.44 12.89
N ARG A 215 9.54 -7.68 12.05
CA ARG A 215 10.94 -8.00 11.70
C ARG A 215 11.86 -7.93 12.92
N GLU A 216 11.60 -6.99 13.83
CA GLU A 216 12.31 -6.89 15.09
C GLU A 216 12.06 -8.12 15.96
N TRP A 217 10.80 -8.55 16.09
CA TRP A 217 10.46 -9.79 16.78
C TRP A 217 11.20 -11.01 16.23
N ILE A 218 11.14 -11.21 14.91
CA ILE A 218 11.79 -12.37 14.24
C ILE A 218 13.32 -12.33 14.44
N ARG A 219 13.89 -11.12 14.61
CA ARG A 219 15.31 -10.96 14.93
C ARG A 219 15.59 -11.42 16.36
N ILE A 220 14.80 -10.93 17.32
CA ILE A 220 14.91 -11.25 18.75
C ILE A 220 14.65 -12.74 19.04
N ASP A 221 13.59 -13.31 18.45
CA ASP A 221 13.25 -14.73 18.59
C ASP A 221 14.38 -15.63 18.06
N ARG A 222 15.07 -15.20 16.98
CA ARG A 222 16.25 -15.90 16.48
C ARG A 222 17.44 -15.80 17.44
N TYR A 223 17.72 -14.64 18.04
CA TYR A 223 18.77 -14.53 19.07
C TYR A 223 18.53 -15.47 20.25
N ARG A 224 17.29 -15.53 20.75
CA ARG A 224 16.95 -16.39 21.89
C ARG A 224 17.18 -17.88 21.61
N LYS A 225 17.00 -18.30 20.36
CA LYS A 225 17.11 -19.71 19.96
C LYS A 225 18.53 -20.17 19.68
N THR A 226 19.49 -19.24 19.55
CA THR A 226 20.85 -19.59 19.13
C THR A 226 21.89 -19.62 20.23
N GLU A 227 21.57 -19.28 21.49
CA GLU A 227 22.35 -19.49 22.75
C GLU A 227 23.90 -19.32 22.77
N ASP A 228 24.56 -18.85 21.70
CA ASP A 228 26.00 -18.60 21.71
C ASP A 228 26.31 -17.29 22.44
N LYS A 229 27.06 -17.46 23.54
CA LYS A 229 27.53 -16.42 24.48
C LYS A 229 28.61 -15.48 23.90
N GLU A 230 28.89 -15.55 22.60
CA GLU A 230 29.80 -14.62 21.95
C GLU A 230 28.99 -13.62 21.14
N ASN A 231 29.28 -12.35 21.39
CA ASN A 231 28.60 -11.13 20.95
C ASN A 231 28.49 -10.90 19.41
N ALA A 232 28.44 -11.96 18.60
CA ALA A 232 28.31 -11.86 17.16
C ALA A 232 27.59 -13.06 16.54
N PHE A 233 26.34 -12.85 16.10
CA PHE A 233 25.70 -13.78 15.18
C PHE A 233 26.01 -13.47 13.72
N VAL A 234 26.11 -14.55 12.95
CA VAL A 234 26.20 -14.56 11.50
C VAL A 234 24.82 -14.92 10.95
N PHE A 235 24.08 -13.96 10.38
CA PHE A 235 22.87 -14.33 9.62
C PHE A 235 23.25 -15.18 8.40
N LYS A 236 22.81 -16.43 8.35
CA LYS A 236 22.99 -17.28 7.16
C LYS A 236 22.12 -16.87 5.97
N THR A 237 21.06 -16.08 6.19
CA THR A 237 20.13 -15.66 5.14
C THR A 237 19.47 -14.33 5.50
N TRP A 238 20.20 -13.22 5.35
CA TRP A 238 19.55 -11.92 5.31
C TRP A 238 18.99 -11.69 3.91
N VAL A 239 17.72 -11.31 3.81
CA VAL A 239 17.11 -10.92 2.53
C VAL A 239 17.91 -9.76 1.97
N THR A 240 18.52 -9.98 0.83
CA THR A 240 19.41 -8.98 0.22
C THR A 240 18.60 -7.77 -0.28
N PRO A 241 19.21 -6.58 -0.35
CA PRO A 241 18.54 -5.40 -0.92
C PRO A 241 18.05 -5.63 -2.36
N GLY A 242 18.76 -6.47 -3.13
CA GLY A 242 18.39 -6.85 -4.49
C GLY A 242 17.08 -7.64 -4.55
N GLU A 243 16.89 -8.61 -3.65
CA GLU A 243 15.66 -9.40 -3.54
C GLU A 243 14.46 -8.53 -3.13
N ILE A 244 14.65 -7.62 -2.16
CA ILE A 244 13.60 -6.66 -1.76
C ILE A 244 13.20 -5.78 -2.96
N LYS A 245 14.18 -5.30 -3.71
CA LYS A 245 13.94 -4.42 -4.85
C LYS A 245 13.26 -5.16 -6.00
N ALA A 246 13.65 -6.41 -6.28
CA ALA A 246 13.01 -7.27 -7.26
C ALA A 246 11.54 -7.53 -6.89
N ARG A 247 11.25 -7.85 -5.62
CA ARG A 247 9.88 -8.05 -5.14
C ARG A 247 9.02 -6.79 -5.28
N ARG A 248 9.57 -5.61 -4.97
CA ARG A 248 8.87 -4.34 -5.17
C ARG A 248 8.51 -4.09 -6.65
N GLU A 249 9.41 -4.43 -7.57
CA GLU A 249 9.14 -4.32 -9.01
C GLU A 249 8.08 -5.34 -9.47
N MET A 250 8.08 -6.56 -8.91
CA MET A 250 7.03 -7.55 -9.20
C MET A 250 5.65 -7.13 -8.66
N ILE A 251 5.61 -6.59 -7.43
CA ILE A 251 4.38 -5.99 -6.86
C ILE A 251 3.89 -4.84 -7.75
N ALA A 252 4.80 -3.99 -8.23
CA ALA A 252 4.45 -2.91 -9.14
C ALA A 252 3.90 -3.45 -10.47
N ALA A 253 4.49 -4.52 -11.04
CA ALA A 253 3.99 -5.16 -12.25
C ALA A 253 2.55 -5.68 -12.07
N GLY A 254 2.26 -6.34 -10.95
CA GLY A 254 0.90 -6.77 -10.59
C GLY A 254 -0.08 -5.60 -10.49
N TRP A 255 0.30 -4.51 -9.82
CA TRP A 255 -0.50 -3.28 -9.77
C TRP A 255 -0.77 -2.67 -11.13
N PHE A 256 0.25 -2.58 -11.99
CA PHE A 256 0.08 -2.06 -13.34
C PHE A 256 -0.84 -2.93 -14.18
N ALA A 257 -0.82 -4.25 -14.00
CA ALA A 257 -1.78 -5.15 -14.66
C ALA A 257 -3.22 -4.88 -14.20
N ILE A 258 -3.47 -4.75 -12.89
CA ILE A 258 -4.80 -4.43 -12.34
C ILE A 258 -5.30 -3.07 -12.84
N ILE A 259 -4.42 -2.05 -12.85
CA ILE A 259 -4.75 -0.71 -13.37
C ILE A 259 -5.05 -0.78 -14.86
N LEU A 260 -4.26 -1.52 -15.63
CA LEU A 260 -4.49 -1.66 -17.07
C LEU A 260 -5.81 -2.38 -17.38
N ALA A 261 -6.14 -3.42 -16.62
CA ALA A 261 -7.45 -4.07 -16.72
C ALA A 261 -8.59 -3.08 -16.41
N SER A 262 -8.41 -2.23 -15.40
CA SER A 262 -9.38 -1.18 -15.07
C SER A 262 -9.53 -0.12 -16.17
N VAL A 263 -8.43 0.22 -16.86
CA VAL A 263 -8.48 1.10 -18.05
C VAL A 263 -9.29 0.44 -19.17
N PHE A 264 -9.08 -0.86 -19.41
CA PHE A 264 -9.84 -1.60 -20.43
C PHE A 264 -11.33 -1.67 -20.08
N GLU A 265 -11.69 -1.84 -18.81
CA GLU A 265 -13.08 -1.82 -18.35
C GLU A 265 -13.74 -0.45 -18.62
N ILE A 266 -13.06 0.64 -18.28
CA ILE A 266 -13.55 2.00 -18.57
C ILE A 266 -13.75 2.18 -20.08
N THR A 267 -12.77 1.79 -20.90
CA THR A 267 -12.92 1.95 -22.36
C THR A 267 -14.02 1.08 -22.95
N ASP A 268 -14.25 -0.11 -22.40
CA ASP A 268 -15.39 -0.97 -22.78
C ASP A 268 -16.71 -0.25 -22.52
N VAL A 269 -16.86 0.30 -21.33
CA VAL A 269 -18.08 0.99 -20.90
C VAL A 269 -18.35 2.24 -21.75
N PHE A 270 -17.35 3.09 -21.98
CA PHE A 270 -17.57 4.42 -22.59
C PHE A 270 -17.38 4.49 -24.09
N LEU A 271 -16.60 3.59 -24.68
CA LEU A 271 -16.27 3.60 -26.10
C LEU A 271 -16.82 2.37 -26.82
N ASN A 272 -17.62 1.55 -26.13
CA ASN A 272 -18.23 0.32 -26.62
C ASN A 272 -17.21 -0.58 -27.32
N THR A 273 -16.03 -0.73 -26.69
CA THR A 273 -14.99 -1.61 -27.17
C THR A 273 -15.34 -3.07 -26.88
N HIS A 274 -14.69 -4.02 -27.54
CA HIS A 274 -14.90 -5.45 -27.32
C HIS A 274 -13.67 -6.11 -26.68
N TYR A 275 -13.25 -5.64 -25.49
CA TYR A 275 -12.13 -6.26 -24.76
C TYR A 275 -12.52 -7.56 -24.01
N GLU A 276 -13.82 -7.87 -23.98
CA GLU A 276 -14.53 -9.02 -23.38
C GLU A 276 -13.69 -9.87 -22.40
N LEU A 277 -12.99 -10.89 -22.87
CA LEU A 277 -12.27 -11.85 -22.02
C LEU A 277 -10.92 -11.32 -21.52
N THR A 278 -10.26 -10.47 -22.30
CA THR A 278 -8.84 -10.12 -22.10
C THR A 278 -8.65 -9.28 -20.85
N LYS A 279 -9.57 -8.36 -20.57
CA LYS A 279 -9.54 -7.51 -19.35
C LYS A 279 -9.60 -8.35 -18.06
N TYR A 280 -10.41 -9.42 -18.05
CA TYR A 280 -10.50 -10.33 -16.90
C TYR A 280 -9.26 -11.21 -16.75
N ILE A 281 -8.67 -11.70 -17.85
CA ILE A 281 -7.41 -12.46 -17.81
C ILE A 281 -6.29 -11.59 -17.20
N ILE A 282 -6.17 -10.34 -17.63
CA ILE A 282 -5.18 -9.40 -17.10
C ILE A 282 -5.43 -9.11 -15.62
N LEU A 283 -6.69 -8.96 -15.20
CA LEU A 283 -7.06 -8.72 -13.80
C LEU A 283 -6.69 -9.90 -12.90
N ILE A 284 -7.12 -11.12 -13.26
CA ILE A 284 -6.83 -12.35 -12.51
C ILE A 284 -5.32 -12.56 -12.40
N PHE A 285 -4.60 -12.39 -13.51
CA PHE A 285 -3.16 -12.48 -13.51
C PHE A 285 -2.51 -11.43 -12.60
N GLY A 286 -2.98 -10.18 -12.67
CA GLY A 286 -2.54 -9.10 -11.80
C GLY A 286 -2.66 -9.45 -10.31
N TYR A 287 -3.77 -10.06 -9.92
CA TYR A 287 -3.96 -10.57 -8.54
C TYR A 287 -2.99 -11.68 -8.18
N ILE A 288 -2.79 -12.68 -9.06
CA ILE A 288 -1.86 -13.79 -8.81
C ILE A 288 -0.44 -13.27 -8.61
N VAL A 289 0.02 -12.35 -9.48
CA VAL A 289 1.35 -11.75 -9.37
C VAL A 289 1.48 -10.93 -8.09
N PHE A 290 0.47 -10.09 -7.80
CA PHE A 290 0.47 -9.23 -6.63
C PHE A 290 0.49 -10.06 -5.34
N LEU A 291 -0.46 -10.98 -5.14
CA LEU A 291 -0.55 -11.83 -3.95
C LEU A 291 0.65 -12.77 -3.84
N GLY A 292 1.03 -13.41 -4.95
CA GLY A 292 2.20 -14.29 -5.00
C GLY A 292 3.48 -13.58 -4.56
N ALA A 293 3.65 -12.30 -4.92
CA ALA A 293 4.82 -11.53 -4.49
C ALA A 293 4.87 -11.28 -2.97
N TYR A 294 3.76 -11.38 -2.23
CA TYR A 294 3.76 -11.32 -0.76
C TYR A 294 3.97 -12.69 -0.11
N VAL A 295 3.45 -13.77 -0.71
CA VAL A 295 3.47 -15.13 -0.13
C VAL A 295 4.76 -15.89 -0.42
N VAL A 296 5.33 -15.73 -1.62
CA VAL A 296 6.51 -16.49 -2.04
C VAL A 296 7.68 -16.21 -1.09
N PRO A 297 8.43 -17.24 -0.63
CA PRO A 297 9.58 -17.06 0.27
C PRO A 297 10.75 -16.32 -0.41
N TYR A 298 11.85 -16.10 0.30
CA TYR A 298 13.09 -15.57 -0.28
C TYR A 298 14.09 -16.73 -0.42
N ASN A 299 14.01 -17.45 -1.54
CA ASN A 299 14.83 -18.63 -1.79
C ASN A 299 15.01 -18.92 -3.29
N LYS A 300 15.87 -19.90 -3.61
CA LYS A 300 16.12 -20.32 -5.00
C LYS A 300 14.84 -20.73 -5.75
N TYR A 301 13.88 -21.37 -5.07
CA TYR A 301 12.60 -21.78 -5.68
C TYR A 301 11.74 -20.60 -6.12
N SER A 302 11.95 -19.42 -5.54
CA SER A 302 11.25 -18.20 -5.91
C SER A 302 11.60 -17.75 -7.33
N LEU A 303 12.73 -18.18 -7.90
CA LEU A 303 13.06 -17.92 -9.32
C LEU A 303 11.98 -18.41 -10.28
N ILE A 304 11.36 -19.56 -9.96
CA ILE A 304 10.30 -20.14 -10.79
C ILE A 304 9.13 -19.16 -10.86
N PHE A 305 8.69 -18.62 -9.72
CA PHE A 305 7.60 -17.63 -9.68
C PHE A 305 7.91 -16.40 -10.54
N PHE A 306 9.11 -15.83 -10.43
CA PHE A 306 9.50 -14.63 -11.18
C PHE A 306 9.54 -14.88 -12.71
N TRP A 307 10.14 -15.99 -13.14
CA TRP A 307 10.25 -16.32 -14.56
C TRP A 307 8.94 -16.81 -15.19
N VAL A 308 8.10 -17.54 -14.45
CA VAL A 308 6.76 -17.93 -14.91
C VAL A 308 5.90 -16.70 -15.15
N ASN A 309 5.86 -15.75 -14.22
CA ASN A 309 5.11 -14.51 -14.37
C ASN A 309 5.62 -13.66 -15.54
N GLN A 310 6.92 -13.57 -15.72
CA GLN A 310 7.52 -12.85 -16.86
C GLN A 310 7.17 -13.52 -18.19
N THR A 311 7.24 -14.85 -18.27
CA THR A 311 6.94 -15.61 -19.48
C THR A 311 5.46 -15.47 -19.85
N PHE A 312 4.57 -15.53 -18.85
CA PHE A 312 3.14 -15.33 -19.07
C PHE A 312 2.84 -13.90 -19.59
N LEU A 313 3.43 -12.86 -19.00
CA LEU A 313 3.30 -11.49 -19.49
C LEU A 313 3.85 -11.32 -20.90
N LEU A 314 4.93 -12.03 -21.25
CA LEU A 314 5.47 -12.02 -22.61
C LEU A 314 4.49 -12.65 -23.59
N GLY A 315 3.89 -13.80 -23.25
CA GLY A 315 2.86 -14.45 -24.06
C GLY A 315 1.64 -13.54 -24.28
N LEU A 316 1.15 -12.90 -23.22
CA LEU A 316 0.08 -11.90 -23.32
C LEU A 316 0.47 -10.70 -24.18
N LEU A 317 1.70 -10.20 -24.06
CA LEU A 317 2.20 -9.09 -24.86
C LEU A 317 2.28 -9.46 -26.34
N ILE A 318 2.77 -10.66 -26.67
CA ILE A 318 2.82 -11.17 -28.06
C ILE A 318 1.40 -11.25 -28.63
N TYR A 319 0.46 -11.83 -27.89
CA TYR A 319 -0.95 -11.90 -28.30
C TYR A 319 -1.56 -10.50 -28.50
N ALA A 320 -1.27 -9.56 -27.61
CA ALA A 320 -1.68 -8.17 -27.75
C ALA A 320 -1.10 -7.50 -29.01
N LEU A 321 0.18 -7.73 -29.30
CA LEU A 321 0.85 -7.17 -30.48
C LEU A 321 0.30 -7.76 -31.78
N THR A 322 -0.07 -9.04 -31.81
CA THR A 322 -0.73 -9.63 -32.99
C THR A 322 -2.12 -9.03 -33.22
N LEU A 323 -2.89 -8.78 -32.16
CA LEU A 323 -4.17 -8.06 -32.28
C LEU A 323 -3.98 -6.64 -32.83
N ILE A 324 -2.96 -5.92 -32.33
CA ILE A 324 -2.65 -4.57 -32.82
C ILE A 324 -2.32 -4.61 -34.32
N GLN A 325 -1.40 -5.50 -34.72
CA GLN A 325 -0.93 -5.58 -36.09
C GLN A 325 -2.06 -5.92 -37.07
N ASN A 326 -2.94 -6.85 -36.70
CA ASN A 326 -3.95 -7.38 -37.62
C ASN A 326 -5.22 -6.51 -37.67
N ASN A 327 -5.59 -5.87 -36.55
CA ASN A 327 -6.92 -5.29 -36.40
C ASN A 327 -6.92 -3.79 -36.05
N ALA A 328 -5.88 -3.23 -35.43
CA ALA A 328 -5.94 -1.86 -34.89
C ALA A 328 -6.03 -0.75 -35.96
N TRP A 329 -5.58 -1.03 -37.19
CA TRP A 329 -5.67 -0.10 -38.31
C TRP A 329 -7.04 -0.12 -38.99
N GLN A 330 -7.87 -1.13 -38.72
CA GLN A 330 -9.22 -1.21 -39.27
C GLN A 330 -10.12 -0.15 -38.64
N GLN A 331 -11.07 0.36 -39.43
CA GLN A 331 -12.04 1.36 -38.98
C GLN A 331 -12.80 0.84 -37.75
N TYR A 332 -12.99 1.69 -36.74
CA TYR A 332 -13.60 1.38 -35.43
C TYR A 332 -12.77 0.52 -34.45
N ASN A 333 -11.60 -0.01 -34.84
CA ASN A 333 -10.74 -0.84 -33.98
C ASN A 333 -9.52 -0.11 -33.40
N TRP A 334 -9.46 1.22 -33.52
CA TRP A 334 -8.32 2.03 -33.05
C TRP A 334 -7.99 1.83 -31.57
N TYR A 335 -8.98 1.48 -30.75
CA TYR A 335 -8.78 1.24 -29.32
C TYR A 335 -7.76 0.13 -29.06
N MET A 336 -7.62 -0.83 -29.97
CA MET A 336 -6.67 -1.94 -29.80
C MET A 336 -5.22 -1.49 -29.62
N TYR A 337 -4.83 -0.27 -30.03
CA TYR A 337 -3.52 0.29 -29.69
C TYR A 337 -3.26 0.39 -28.18
N PHE A 338 -4.29 0.47 -27.32
CA PHE A 338 -4.14 0.45 -25.87
C PHE A 338 -3.56 -0.86 -25.33
N TYR A 339 -3.64 -1.96 -26.07
CA TYR A 339 -2.93 -3.21 -25.73
C TYR A 339 -1.41 -3.03 -25.62
N GLY A 340 -0.82 -2.03 -26.30
CA GLY A 340 0.60 -1.71 -26.20
C GLY A 340 1.05 -1.32 -24.78
N LEU A 341 0.13 -0.89 -23.92
CA LEU A 341 0.41 -0.57 -22.52
C LEU A 341 0.85 -1.80 -21.71
N LEU A 342 0.59 -3.04 -22.17
CA LEU A 342 1.10 -4.28 -21.56
C LEU A 342 2.64 -4.33 -21.51
N LEU A 343 3.32 -3.51 -22.31
CA LEU A 343 4.78 -3.39 -22.29
C LEU A 343 5.28 -2.89 -20.92
N ILE A 344 4.50 -2.07 -20.20
CA ILE A 344 4.88 -1.53 -18.89
C ILE A 344 5.02 -2.65 -17.83
N PRO A 345 3.96 -3.43 -17.51
CA PRO A 345 4.08 -4.52 -16.54
C PRO A 345 5.08 -5.58 -17.00
N TRP A 346 5.22 -5.83 -18.30
CA TRP A 346 6.23 -6.75 -18.84
C TRP A 346 7.67 -6.29 -18.55
N VAL A 347 8.03 -5.03 -18.84
CA VAL A 347 9.38 -4.49 -18.55
C VAL A 347 9.69 -4.54 -17.05
N LEU A 348 8.72 -4.24 -16.20
CA LEU A 348 8.89 -4.30 -14.74
C LEU A 348 9.13 -5.74 -14.26
N SER A 349 8.34 -6.69 -14.77
CA SER A 349 8.50 -8.11 -14.48
C SER A 349 9.87 -8.63 -14.93
N LEU A 350 10.29 -8.29 -16.16
CA LEU A 350 11.61 -8.66 -16.68
C LEU A 350 12.77 -8.13 -15.83
N LYS A 351 12.71 -6.84 -15.45
CA LYS A 351 13.71 -6.23 -14.56
C LYS A 351 13.75 -6.91 -13.20
N ALA A 352 12.58 -7.25 -12.66
CA ALA A 352 12.46 -7.96 -11.40
C ALA A 352 13.11 -9.36 -11.47
N SER A 353 12.78 -10.13 -12.51
CA SER A 353 13.29 -11.51 -12.71
C SER A 353 14.80 -11.55 -12.95
N ILE A 354 15.31 -10.66 -13.80
CA ILE A 354 16.74 -10.50 -14.03
C ILE A 354 17.44 -10.17 -12.70
N ARG A 355 16.96 -9.14 -11.98
CA ARG A 355 17.59 -8.74 -10.72
C ARG A 355 17.57 -9.86 -9.68
N TYR A 356 16.44 -10.54 -9.53
CA TYR A 356 16.33 -11.66 -8.58
C TYR A 356 17.34 -12.76 -8.90
N THR A 357 17.51 -13.08 -10.20
CA THR A 357 18.49 -14.05 -10.70
C THR A 357 19.92 -13.64 -10.36
N TRP A 358 20.32 -12.40 -10.66
CA TRP A 358 21.66 -11.89 -10.33
C TRP A 358 21.90 -11.87 -8.82
N THR A 359 20.89 -11.49 -8.05
CA THR A 359 21.03 -11.38 -6.60
C THR A 359 21.23 -12.74 -5.93
N ILE A 360 20.60 -13.79 -6.42
CA ILE A 360 20.83 -15.17 -5.96
C ILE A 360 22.20 -15.69 -6.41
N LYS A 361 22.63 -15.33 -7.62
CA LYS A 361 23.94 -15.74 -8.16
C LYS A 361 25.10 -15.09 -7.40
N ASP A 362 24.94 -13.82 -7.02
CA ASP A 362 25.94 -13.03 -6.29
C ASP A 362 25.79 -13.10 -4.77
N ALA A 363 24.93 -14.00 -4.25
CA ALA A 363 24.67 -14.14 -2.83
C ALA A 363 25.91 -14.67 -2.09
N GLN A 364 26.81 -13.75 -1.71
CA GLN A 364 27.74 -13.99 -0.61
C GLN A 364 26.94 -14.05 0.69
N GLU A 365 27.31 -14.96 1.62
CA GLU A 365 26.69 -15.02 2.95
C GLU A 365 26.91 -13.67 3.66
N ILE A 366 25.88 -12.83 3.70
CA ILE A 366 25.93 -11.55 4.42
C ILE A 366 25.78 -11.86 5.91
N LYS A 367 26.93 -11.98 6.58
CA LYS A 367 27.04 -12.11 8.03
C LYS A 367 26.73 -10.76 8.69
N ALA A 368 25.48 -10.51 9.06
CA ALA A 368 25.16 -9.32 9.86
C ALA A 368 25.34 -9.60 11.36
N VAL A 369 26.34 -8.97 11.97
CA VAL A 369 26.53 -8.98 13.43
C VAL A 369 25.61 -7.93 14.03
N VAL A 370 24.81 -8.31 15.01
CA VAL A 370 23.97 -7.38 15.77
C VAL A 370 24.19 -7.66 17.25
N LEU A 371 24.66 -6.64 17.94
CA LEU A 371 24.87 -6.62 19.39
C LEU A 371 23.53 -6.31 20.07
N ASN A 372 23.20 -7.00 21.17
CA ASN A 372 22.20 -6.49 22.11
C ASN A 372 22.67 -5.11 22.56
N MET A 373 21.87 -4.08 22.34
CA MET A 373 22.28 -2.69 22.68
C MET A 373 21.94 -2.31 24.12
N PHE A 374 21.09 -3.06 24.83
CA PHE A 374 20.65 -2.71 26.19
C PHE A 374 20.52 -3.96 27.05
N ASP A 375 21.31 -4.04 28.12
CA ASP A 375 21.26 -5.14 29.07
C ASP A 375 20.25 -4.88 30.21
N ASN A 376 19.86 -3.62 30.43
CA ASN A 376 18.95 -3.17 31.47
C ASN A 376 18.29 -1.81 31.14
N LYS A 377 17.30 -1.41 31.95
CA LYS A 377 16.49 -0.20 31.74
C LYS A 377 17.34 1.09 31.73
N ASP A 378 18.39 1.11 32.54
CA ASP A 378 19.30 2.26 32.69
C ASP A 378 20.10 2.52 31.40
N ASP A 379 20.47 1.48 30.64
CA ASP A 379 21.15 1.64 29.36
C ASP A 379 20.21 2.25 28.30
N PHE A 380 18.92 1.95 28.36
CA PHE A 380 17.92 2.57 27.50
C PHE A 380 17.69 4.04 27.85
N GLU A 381 17.67 4.39 29.14
CA GLU A 381 17.58 5.78 29.59
C GLU A 381 18.80 6.60 29.14
N LYS A 382 20.02 6.06 29.31
CA LYS A 382 21.25 6.69 28.79
C LYS A 382 21.25 6.88 27.28
N PHE A 383 20.68 5.95 26.53
CA PHE A 383 20.54 6.11 25.08
C PHE A 383 19.60 7.26 24.71
N LEU A 384 18.48 7.43 25.44
CA LEU A 384 17.57 8.55 25.21
C LEU A 384 18.25 9.89 25.57
N GLU A 385 18.97 9.95 26.68
CA GLU A 385 19.73 11.14 27.09
C GLU A 385 20.78 11.51 26.04
N LYS A 386 21.59 10.54 25.59
CA LYS A 386 22.61 10.76 24.56
C LYS A 386 22.00 11.22 23.24
N ARG A 387 20.84 10.67 22.85
CA ARG A 387 20.09 11.12 21.67
C ARG A 387 19.55 12.55 21.82
N GLU A 388 19.12 12.96 23.01
CA GLU A 388 18.73 14.34 23.28
C GLU A 388 19.93 15.30 23.26
N GLU A 389 21.09 14.86 23.73
CA GLU A 389 22.35 15.62 23.72
C GLU A 389 22.92 15.81 22.32
N ASP A 390 23.01 14.74 21.53
CA ASP A 390 23.49 14.79 20.13
C ASP A 390 22.65 15.77 19.29
N ARG A 391 21.38 15.96 19.64
CA ARG A 391 20.47 16.93 18.99
C ARG A 391 20.69 18.37 19.42
N LYS A 392 21.13 18.63 20.65
CA LYS A 392 21.52 19.99 21.08
C LYS A 392 22.77 20.46 20.33
N LEU A 393 23.57 19.52 19.82
CA LEU A 393 24.82 19.77 19.11
C LEU A 393 24.67 19.90 17.58
N GLU A 394 23.52 19.55 16.99
CA GLU A 394 23.19 19.90 15.60
C GLU A 394 22.48 21.26 15.57
N PRO A 395 23.17 22.38 15.28
CA PRO A 395 22.48 23.64 15.08
C PRO A 395 21.69 23.56 13.78
N THR A 396 20.48 24.12 13.83
CA THR A 396 19.70 24.60 12.68
C THR A 396 20.58 25.05 11.51
N SER A 397 20.84 24.14 10.57
CA SER A 397 21.23 24.49 9.20
C SER A 397 20.02 24.27 8.30
N VAL A 398 19.07 25.19 8.43
CA VAL A 398 18.08 25.48 7.39
C VAL A 398 18.49 26.77 6.73
#